data_AF-A0A1C6HSU0-F1
#
_entry.id   AF-A0A1C6HSU0-F1
#
_cell.length_a   1.000
_cell.length_b   1.000
_cell.length_c   1.000
_cell.angle_alpha   90.00
_cell.angle_beta   90.00
_cell.angle_gamma   90.00
#
_symmetry.space_group_name_H-M   'P 1'
#
loop_
_entity.id
_entity.type
_entity.pdbx_description
1 polymer ?
#
loop_
_entity_poly.entity_id
_entity_poly.type
_entity_poly.pdbx_seq_one_letter_code
_entity_poly.pdbx_strand_id
1 'polypeptide(L)'
;MDKAIVTFYMVKKQKRVDIEVPLNISADELVKSLNAAYSLGIETGNPRNCYILSENPIALLKGNKTLEKFGIHNGSILRITE
;
A
#
# COMPACT_ATOMS: atom_id res chain seq x y z
N MET A 1 4.31 -15.77 9.66
CA MET A 1 3.77 -14.47 9.22
C MET A 1 3.41 -14.64 7.77
N ASP A 2 2.13 -14.48 7.43
CA ASP A 2 1.70 -14.56 6.04
C ASP A 2 2.09 -13.29 5.29
N LYS A 3 2.53 -13.47 4.06
CA LYS A 3 3.03 -12.42 3.19
C LYS A 3 2.39 -12.54 1.82
N ALA A 4 2.38 -11.43 1.09
CA ALA A 4 1.97 -11.41 -0.30
C ALA A 4 3.00 -10.69 -1.17
N ILE A 5 3.20 -11.20 -2.38
CA ILE A 5 3.91 -10.50 -3.45
C ILE A 5 2.88 -9.68 -4.21
N VAL A 6 3.03 -8.36 -4.17
CA VAL A 6 2.11 -7.40 -4.78
C VAL A 6 2.86 -6.49 -5.73
N THR A 7 2.20 -6.03 -6.78
CA THR A 7 2.77 -5.02 -7.67
C THR A 7 2.48 -3.63 -7.10
N PHE A 8 3.52 -2.91 -6.70
CA PHE A 8 3.42 -1.52 -6.28
C PHE A 8 3.62 -0.58 -7.48
N TYR A 9 2.58 0.19 -7.80
CA TYR A 9 2.55 1.14 -8.89
C TYR A 9 2.56 2.59 -8.38
N MET A 10 3.70 3.26 -8.58
CA MET A 10 3.88 4.69 -8.34
C MET A 10 3.52 5.47 -9.60
N VAL A 11 2.31 6.04 -9.65
CA VAL A 11 1.78 6.69 -10.86
C VAL A 11 2.64 7.88 -11.28
N LYS A 12 3.00 8.78 -10.35
CA LYS A 12 3.83 9.96 -10.65
C LYS A 12 5.22 9.61 -11.18
N LYS A 13 5.79 8.50 -10.71
CA LYS A 13 7.11 8.02 -11.13
C LYS A 13 7.03 7.07 -12.34
N GLN A 14 5.83 6.77 -12.84
CA GLN A 14 5.55 5.75 -13.87
C GLN A 14 6.29 4.42 -13.64
N LYS A 15 6.45 4.03 -12.37
CA LYS A 15 7.27 2.89 -11.98
C LYS A 15 6.42 1.81 -11.32
N ARG A 16 6.60 0.58 -11.79
CA ARG A 16 6.02 -0.63 -11.20
C ARG A 16 7.13 -1.51 -10.66
N VAL A 17 6.96 -2.00 -9.45
CA VAL A 17 7.90 -2.91 -8.79
C VAL A 17 7.10 -3.93 -8.00
N ASP A 18 7.52 -5.18 -8.07
CA ASP A 18 6.96 -6.21 -7.20
C ASP A 18 7.65 -6.14 -5.84
N ILE A 19 6.87 -6.17 -4.78
CA ILE A 19 7.33 -6.10 -3.40
C ILE A 19 6.67 -7.21 -2.58
N GLU A 20 7.41 -7.74 -1.62
CA GLU A 20 6.88 -8.64 -0.60
C GLU A 20 6.38 -7.81 0.58
N VAL A 21 5.11 -7.95 0.95
CA VAL A 21 4.51 -7.25 2.09
C VAL A 21 3.94 -8.24 3.11
N PRO A 22 4.12 -7.98 4.42
CA PRO A 22 3.44 -8.76 5.45
C PRO A 22 1.93 -8.44 5.45
N LEU A 23 1.07 -9.44 5.61
CA LEU A 23 -0.38 -9.23 5.58
C LEU A 23 -0.97 -8.72 6.90
N ASN A 24 -0.22 -8.86 8.00
CA ASN A 24 -0.64 -8.49 9.35
C ASN A 24 -0.36 -7.03 9.73
N ILE A 25 0.20 -6.21 8.83
CA ILE A 25 0.36 -4.77 9.06
C ILE A 25 -0.90 -4.01 8.64
N SER A 26 -1.09 -2.84 9.23
CA SER A 26 -2.16 -1.92 8.85
C SER A 26 -1.87 -1.17 7.54
N ALA A 27 -2.93 -0.65 6.93
CA ALA A 27 -2.80 0.22 5.76
C ALA A 27 -1.96 1.48 6.05
N ASP A 28 -2.10 2.07 7.23
CA ASP A 28 -1.31 3.25 7.63
C ASP A 28 0.18 2.94 7.78
N GLU A 29 0.53 1.78 8.35
CA GLU A 29 1.92 1.33 8.44
C GLU A 29 2.50 1.10 7.04
N LEU A 30 1.75 0.43 6.16
CA LEU A 30 2.15 0.22 4.77
C LEU A 30 2.45 1.54 4.05
N VAL A 31 1.54 2.53 4.14
CA VAL A 31 1.73 3.86 3.52
C VAL A 31 2.99 4.53 4.05
N LYS A 32 3.18 4.56 5.38
CA LYS A 32 4.35 5.19 6.00
C LYS A 32 5.65 4.51 5.57
N SER A 33 5.68 3.19 5.56
CA SER A 33 6.85 2.41 5.13
C SER A 33 7.18 2.64 3.66
N LEU A 34 6.19 2.65 2.76
CA LEU A 34 6.40 2.91 1.34
C LEU A 34 6.82 4.36 1.08
N ASN A 35 6.23 5.32 1.80
CA ASN A 35 6.62 6.73 1.71
C ASN A 35 8.09 6.94 2.09
N ALA A 36 8.55 6.30 3.18
CA ALA A 36 9.94 6.33 3.60
C ALA A 36 10.87 5.63 2.60
N ALA A 37 10.51 4.41 2.17
CA ALA A 37 11.34 3.59 1.28
C ALA A 37 11.52 4.19 -0.13
N TYR A 38 10.47 4.81 -0.68
CA TYR A 38 10.48 5.35 -2.04
C TYR A 38 10.52 6.87 -2.09
N SER A 39 10.60 7.57 -0.94
CA SER A 39 10.51 9.03 -0.85
C SER A 39 9.34 9.57 -1.69
N LEU A 40 8.12 9.14 -1.34
CA LEU A 40 6.91 9.47 -2.10
C LEU A 40 6.43 10.90 -1.84
N GLY A 41 6.82 11.50 -0.71
CA GLY A 41 6.45 12.88 -0.35
C GLY A 41 5.04 13.02 0.22
N ILE A 42 4.43 11.91 0.66
CA ILE A 42 3.10 11.93 1.27
C ILE A 42 3.19 12.61 2.64
N GLU A 43 2.31 13.58 2.91
CA GLU A 43 2.16 14.18 4.24
C GLU A 43 1.50 13.20 5.22
N THR A 44 2.32 12.40 5.91
CA THR A 44 1.82 11.37 6.85
C THR A 44 1.30 11.93 8.18
N GLY A 45 1.42 13.25 8.41
CA GLY A 45 0.89 13.93 9.59
C GLY A 45 -0.63 14.08 9.58
N ASN A 46 -1.25 14.03 8.40
CA ASN A 46 -2.70 14.04 8.25
C ASN A 46 -3.21 12.65 7.86
N PRO A 47 -3.93 11.94 8.75
CA PRO A 47 -4.48 10.60 8.45
C PRO A 47 -5.40 10.58 7.23
N ARG A 48 -5.92 11.73 6.79
CA ARG A 48 -6.74 11.79 5.57
C ARG A 48 -5.94 11.48 4.31
N ASN A 49 -4.66 11.83 4.29
CA ASN A 49 -3.76 11.72 3.15
C ASN A 49 -3.03 10.36 3.11
N CYS A 50 -3.15 9.55 4.17
CA CYS A 50 -2.54 8.23 4.26
C CYS A 50 -3.47 7.16 3.68
N TYR A 51 -3.43 6.95 2.35
CA TYR A 51 -4.19 5.88 1.73
C TYR A 51 -3.48 5.30 0.50
N ILE A 52 -3.80 4.05 0.16
CA ILE A 52 -3.37 3.37 -1.05
C ILE A 52 -4.60 2.76 -1.73
N LEU A 53 -4.66 2.83 -3.06
CA LEU A 53 -5.67 2.14 -3.84
C LEU A 53 -5.19 0.71 -4.11
N SER A 54 -6.09 -0.26 -4.01
CA SER A 54 -5.81 -1.65 -4.38
C SER A 54 -6.67 -2.09 -5.56
N GLU A 55 -6.12 -2.96 -6.39
CA GLU A 55 -6.84 -3.74 -7.39
C GLU A 55 -6.62 -5.23 -7.07
N ASN A 56 -7.67 -6.05 -7.22
CA ASN A 56 -7.73 -7.44 -6.75
C ASN A 56 -7.42 -7.62 -5.25
N PRO A 57 -8.33 -7.22 -4.35
CA PRO A 57 -9.64 -6.62 -4.62
C PRO A 57 -9.57 -5.12 -4.90
N ILE A 58 -10.64 -4.55 -5.47
CA ILE A 58 -10.79 -3.10 -5.60
C ILE A 58 -11.16 -2.52 -4.23
N ALA A 59 -10.21 -1.86 -3.57
CA ALA A 59 -10.45 -1.25 -2.26
C ALA A 59 -9.55 -0.03 -1.99
N LEU A 60 -10.04 0.87 -1.14
CA LEU A 60 -9.25 1.95 -0.54
C LEU A 60 -8.65 1.45 0.78
N LEU A 61 -7.32 1.26 0.81
CA LEU A 61 -6.59 0.87 2.01
C LEU A 61 -6.30 2.12 2.86
N LYS A 62 -6.86 2.16 4.07
CA LYS A 62 -6.71 3.29 5.00
C LYS A 62 -6.90 2.87 6.45
N GLY A 63 -6.18 3.52 7.35
CA GLY A 63 -6.34 3.37 8.80
C GLY A 63 -5.72 2.08 9.34
N ASN A 64 -6.20 1.68 10.51
CA ASN A 64 -5.61 0.62 11.33
C ASN A 64 -6.04 -0.81 10.92
N LYS A 65 -6.80 -0.96 9.84
CA LYS A 65 -7.24 -2.28 9.36
C LYS A 65 -6.07 -2.97 8.63
N THR A 66 -5.87 -4.27 8.89
CA THR A 66 -4.77 -5.05 8.33
C THR A 66 -4.99 -5.38 6.85
N LEU A 67 -3.91 -5.59 6.10
CA LEU A 67 -3.98 -5.95 4.68
C LEU A 67 -4.75 -7.26 4.45
N GLU A 68 -4.57 -8.24 5.34
CA GLU A 68 -5.35 -9.49 5.35
C GLU A 68 -6.86 -9.22 5.38
N LYS A 69 -7.32 -8.33 6.26
CA LYS A 69 -8.75 -8.00 6.38
C LYS A 69 -9.28 -7.21 5.17
N PHE A 70 -8.39 -6.62 4.37
CA PHE A 70 -8.75 -6.03 3.08
C PHE A 70 -8.77 -7.08 1.95
N GLY A 71 -8.29 -8.30 2.20
CA GLY A 71 -8.20 -9.36 1.21
C GLY A 71 -7.00 -9.23 0.28
N ILE A 72 -5.95 -8.52 0.69
CA ILE A 72 -4.71 -8.44 -0.10
C ILE A 72 -4.06 -9.82 -0.20
N HIS A 73 -3.66 -10.20 -1.39
CA HIS A 73 -3.07 -11.50 -1.70
C HIS A 73 -2.03 -11.38 -2.81
N ASN A 74 -1.39 -12.49 -3.16
CA ASN A 74 -0.44 -12.53 -4.27
C ASN A 74 -1.09 -12.02 -5.56
N GLY A 75 -0.42 -11.11 -6.27
CA GLY A 75 -0.92 -10.50 -7.50
C GLY A 75 -1.88 -9.33 -7.31
N SER A 76 -2.18 -8.92 -6.06
CA SER A 76 -2.84 -7.63 -5.83
C SER A 76 -1.96 -6.49 -6.35
N ILE A 77 -2.59 -5.41 -6.83
CA ILE A 77 -1.88 -4.21 -7.28
C ILE A 77 -2.14 -3.12 -6.27
N LEU A 78 -1.07 -2.53 -5.74
CA LEU A 78 -1.12 -1.38 -4.85
C LEU A 78 -0.73 -0.14 -5.65
N ARG A 79 -1.64 0.81 -5.78
CA ARG A 79 -1.45 2.02 -6.57
C ARG A 79 -1.43 3.25 -5.67
N ILE A 80 -0.46 4.11 -5.91
CA ILE A 80 -0.45 5.47 -5.37
C ILE A 80 -0.45 6.52 -6.48
N THR A 81 -1.34 7.50 -6.35
CA THR A 81 -1.52 8.61 -7.29
C THR A 81 -0.82 9.90 -6.84
N GLU A 82 -0.50 10.00 -5.55
CA GLU A 82 0.25 11.09 -4.94
C GLU A 82 1.76 11.03 -5.22
#